data_AF-A0A2K4ZGQ9-F1
#
_entry.id   AF-A0A2K4ZGQ9-F1
#
_cell.length_a   1.000
_cell.length_b   1.000
_cell.length_c   1.000
_cell.angle_alpha   90.00
_cell.angle_beta   90.00
_cell.angle_gamma   90.00
#
_symmetry.space_group_name_H-M   'P 1'
#
loop_
_entity.id
_entity.type
_entity.pdbx_description
1 polymer ?
#
loop_
_entity_poly.entity_id
_entity_poly.type
_entity_poly.pdbx_seq_one_letter_code
_entity_poly.pdbx_strand_id
1 'polypeptide(L)'
;MVKYYSTQRPVSPGTFSREGAGRIVNFDNKQFCEEIGRDAWGYIEHEEPLSAAQMEAYELTMGGMKKFWCVTTSVNDRGRVAANITNVIEAVCQPENSSTSTSRRDIYNDWFPSQEEAEKFVEEARQA
;
A
#
# COMPACT_ATOMS: atom_id res chain seq x y z
N MET A 1 4.07 -12.20 -7.37
CA MET A 1 4.81 -12.86 -6.27
C MET A 1 5.04 -11.84 -5.18
N VAL A 2 4.37 -12.01 -4.06
CA VAL A 2 4.36 -11.08 -2.94
C VAL A 2 5.07 -11.75 -1.76
N LYS A 3 5.98 -11.01 -1.12
CA LYS A 3 6.70 -11.49 0.04
C LYS A 3 6.01 -11.00 1.32
N TYR A 4 5.84 -11.89 2.28
CA TYR A 4 5.23 -11.62 3.57
C TYR A 4 6.21 -11.98 4.66
N TYR A 5 6.50 -11.04 5.55
CA TYR A 5 7.51 -11.16 6.58
C TYR A 5 6.88 -11.34 7.95
N SER A 6 7.43 -12.25 8.76
CA SER A 6 6.98 -12.44 10.13
C SER A 6 7.82 -11.59 11.09
N THR A 7 7.21 -10.58 11.73
CA THR A 7 7.94 -9.63 12.59
C THR A 7 7.86 -9.95 14.08
N GLN A 8 6.80 -10.65 14.52
CA GLN A 8 6.54 -10.92 15.94
C GLN A 8 7.09 -12.27 16.42
N ARG A 9 7.00 -13.33 15.61
CA ARG A 9 7.40 -14.69 15.99
C ARG A 9 8.01 -15.47 14.82
N PRO A 10 8.89 -16.44 15.07
CA PRO A 10 9.41 -17.30 14.00
C PRO A 10 8.27 -18.06 13.31
N VAL A 11 8.42 -18.28 12.00
CA VAL A 11 7.42 -19.02 11.21
C VAL A 11 7.57 -20.50 11.56
N SER A 12 6.78 -20.97 12.53
CA SER A 12 6.80 -22.39 12.91
C SER A 12 6.18 -23.26 11.80
N PRO A 13 6.77 -24.42 11.50
CA PRO A 13 6.16 -25.39 10.60
C PRO A 13 4.82 -25.85 11.19
N GLY A 14 3.71 -25.37 10.62
CA GLY A 14 2.35 -25.67 11.06
C GLY A 14 1.50 -24.46 11.45
N THR A 15 2.10 -23.30 11.75
CA THR A 15 1.32 -22.07 12.03
C THR A 15 0.76 -21.45 10.75
N PHE A 16 1.48 -21.61 9.65
CA PHE A 16 1.08 -21.11 8.35
C PHE A 16 0.57 -22.27 7.48
N SER A 17 -0.68 -22.18 7.02
CA SER A 17 -1.23 -23.15 6.09
C SER A 17 -0.41 -23.11 4.81
N ARG A 18 0.19 -24.25 4.45
CA ARG A 18 1.03 -24.38 3.26
C ARG A 18 0.23 -24.26 1.95
N GLU A 19 -1.10 -24.18 2.06
CA GLU A 19 -2.00 -23.97 0.93
C GLU A 19 -1.76 -22.58 0.33
N GLY A 20 -1.17 -22.54 -0.85
CA GLY A 20 -0.86 -21.31 -1.60
C GLY A 20 0.46 -20.63 -1.24
N ALA A 21 1.20 -21.10 -0.24
CA ALA A 21 2.54 -20.60 0.08
C ALA A 21 3.58 -21.24 -0.85
N GLY A 22 4.11 -20.47 -1.80
CA GLY A 22 5.11 -20.94 -2.76
C GLY A 22 6.43 -21.28 -2.06
N ARG A 23 6.94 -20.40 -1.20
CA ARG A 23 8.20 -20.62 -0.48
C ARG A 23 8.19 -19.98 0.91
N ILE A 24 8.51 -20.76 1.94
CA ILE A 24 8.67 -20.25 3.31
C ILE A 24 10.16 -20.31 3.65
N VAL A 25 10.72 -19.20 4.13
CA VAL A 25 12.11 -19.07 4.58
C VAL A 25 12.09 -18.54 6.01
N ASN A 26 12.56 -19.35 6.95
CA ASN A 26 12.74 -18.94 8.35
C ASN A 26 14.22 -18.66 8.58
N PHE A 27 14.52 -17.53 9.23
CA PHE A 27 15.87 -17.15 9.64
C PHE A 27 16.16 -17.72 11.03
N ASP A 28 17.40 -18.15 11.26
CA ASP A 28 17.84 -18.60 12.59
C ASP A 28 17.80 -17.48 13.64
N ASN A 29 17.96 -16.23 13.21
CA ASN A 29 17.90 -15.03 14.03
C ASN A 29 17.11 -13.92 13.31
N LYS A 30 16.56 -12.98 14.07
CA LYS A 30 15.85 -11.81 13.52
C LYS A 30 16.78 -11.02 12.57
N GLN A 31 16.40 -10.89 11.30
CA GLN A 31 17.14 -10.13 10.29
C GLN A 31 16.39 -8.87 9.91
N PHE A 32 17.12 -7.75 9.78
CA PHE A 32 16.56 -6.51 9.29
C PHE A 32 16.18 -6.65 7.81
N CYS A 33 14.89 -6.45 7.51
CA CYS A 33 14.37 -6.56 6.16
C CYS A 33 13.99 -5.17 5.65
N GLU A 34 14.77 -4.63 4.70
CA GLU A 34 14.54 -3.30 4.11
C GLU A 34 13.15 -3.18 3.47
N GLU A 35 12.62 -4.28 2.89
CA GLU A 35 11.30 -4.33 2.25
C GLU A 35 10.13 -4.02 3.22
N ILE A 36 10.33 -4.15 4.53
CA ILE A 36 9.36 -3.83 5.58
C ILE A 36 9.89 -2.79 6.58
N GLY A 37 11.12 -2.29 6.41
CA GLY A 37 11.80 -1.37 7.32
C GLY A 37 11.91 -1.87 8.78
N ARG A 38 11.85 -3.19 9.00
CA ARG A 38 11.78 -3.81 10.34
C ARG A 38 12.50 -5.15 10.36
N ASP A 39 12.86 -5.59 11.56
CA ASP A 39 13.39 -6.94 11.74
C ASP A 39 12.29 -8.00 11.61
N ALA A 40 12.58 -9.04 10.82
CA ALA A 40 11.71 -10.19 10.64
C ALA A 40 12.45 -11.49 10.99
N TRP A 41 11.69 -12.48 11.42
CA TRP A 41 12.16 -13.84 11.64
C TRP A 41 12.20 -14.67 10.37
N GLY A 42 11.56 -14.24 9.30
CA GLY A 42 11.48 -14.98 8.05
C GLY A 42 10.55 -14.30 7.07
N TYR A 43 10.48 -14.86 5.86
CA TYR A 43 9.53 -14.44 4.84
C TYR A 43 8.85 -15.63 4.17
N ILE A 44 7.69 -15.35 3.61
CA ILE A 44 6.84 -16.28 2.88
C ILE A 44 6.52 -15.65 1.54
N GLU A 45 6.81 -16.37 0.46
CA GLU A 45 6.49 -15.96 -0.90
C GLU A 45 5.16 -16.59 -1.30
N HIS A 46 4.21 -15.75 -1.67
CA HIS A 46 2.93 -16.15 -2.23
C HIS A 46 2.80 -15.68 -3.69
N GLU A 47 2.15 -16.51 -4.51
CA GLU A 47 1.84 -16.16 -5.88
C GLU A 47 0.72 -15.11 -5.93
N GLU A 48 -0.34 -15.33 -5.16
CA GLU A 48 -1.48 -14.44 -4.98
C GLU A 48 -1.36 -13.60 -3.70
N PRO A 49 -1.82 -12.34 -3.71
CA PRO A 49 -1.85 -11.53 -2.50
C PRO A 49 -2.81 -12.13 -1.48
N LEU A 50 -2.30 -12.42 -0.28
CA LEU A 50 -3.11 -12.76 0.88
C LEU A 50 -4.07 -11.61 1.22
N SER A 51 -5.28 -11.96 1.60
CA SER A 51 -6.25 -10.98 2.12
C SER A 51 -5.75 -10.36 3.43
N ALA A 52 -6.17 -9.13 3.72
CA ALA A 52 -5.82 -8.43 4.97
C ALA A 52 -6.17 -9.27 6.22
N ALA A 53 -7.28 -10.00 6.19
CA ALA A 53 -7.70 -10.89 7.27
C ALA A 53 -6.71 -12.06 7.49
N GLN A 54 -6.20 -12.67 6.42
CA GLN A 54 -5.17 -13.71 6.52
C GLN A 54 -3.86 -13.12 7.06
N MET A 55 -3.44 -11.96 6.56
CA MET A 55 -2.24 -11.30 7.04
C MET A 55 -2.30 -10.98 8.53
N GLU A 56 -3.43 -10.48 9.01
CA GLU A 56 -3.64 -10.19 10.43
C GLU A 56 -3.64 -11.47 11.27
N ALA A 57 -4.37 -12.50 10.82
CA ALA A 57 -4.43 -13.80 11.51
C ALA A 57 -3.05 -14.46 11.64
N TYR A 58 -2.20 -14.31 10.61
CA TYR A 58 -0.84 -14.83 10.61
C TYR A 58 0.21 -13.82 11.11
N GLU A 59 -0.22 -12.61 11.50
CA GLU A 59 0.63 -11.49 11.94
C GLU A 59 1.77 -11.16 10.95
N LEU A 60 1.47 -11.28 9.66
CA LEU A 60 2.42 -11.09 8.58
C LEU A 60 2.45 -9.65 8.11
N THR A 61 3.65 -9.11 7.99
CA THR A 61 3.92 -7.80 7.40
C THR A 61 4.29 -8.00 5.94
N MET A 62 3.45 -7.55 5.02
CA MET A 62 3.75 -7.65 3.60
C MET A 62 4.95 -6.76 3.25
N GLY A 63 5.96 -7.32 2.59
CA GLY A 63 7.11 -6.58 2.09
C GLY A 63 6.82 -5.90 0.76
N GLY A 64 7.57 -4.85 0.47
CA GLY A 64 7.35 -4.00 -0.68
C GLY A 64 6.26 -2.95 -0.43
N MET A 65 6.11 -2.50 0.83
CA MET A 65 5.31 -1.31 1.14
C MET A 65 5.86 -0.13 0.35
N LYS A 66 5.05 0.36 -0.59
CA LYS A 66 5.32 1.58 -1.33
C LYS A 66 4.47 2.69 -0.74
N LYS A 67 5.03 3.89 -0.73
CA LYS A 67 4.26 5.09 -0.42
C LYS A 67 3.39 5.39 -1.62
N PHE A 68 2.11 5.64 -1.37
CA PHE A 68 1.17 6.16 -2.34
C PHE A 68 0.70 7.53 -1.88
N TRP A 69 0.72 8.48 -2.79
CA TRP A 69 0.32 9.86 -2.55
C TRP A 69 -1.09 10.06 -3.09
N CYS A 70 -2.01 10.47 -2.22
CA CYS A 70 -3.37 10.86 -2.61
C CYS A 70 -3.36 12.33 -3.01
N VAL A 71 -3.72 12.59 -4.26
CA VAL A 71 -4.10 13.93 -4.71
C VAL A 71 -5.61 14.04 -4.64
N THR A 72 -6.09 15.03 -3.90
CA THR A 72 -7.49 15.41 -3.94
C THR A 72 -7.68 16.58 -4.88
N THR A 73 -8.43 16.36 -5.96
CA THR A 73 -8.86 17.40 -6.90
C THR A 73 -10.29 17.78 -6.59
N SER A 74 -10.55 19.06 -6.37
CA SER A 74 -11.90 19.58 -6.19
C SER A 74 -12.23 20.58 -7.29
N VAL A 75 -13.35 20.36 -7.97
CA VAL A 75 -13.86 21.23 -9.03
C VAL A 75 -15.16 21.83 -8.55
N ASN A 76 -15.24 23.16 -8.50
CA ASN A 76 -16.49 23.86 -8.20
C ASN A 76 -17.30 24.12 -9.48
N ASP A 77 -18.62 24.29 -9.36
CA ASP A 77 -19.51 24.66 -10.48
C ASP A 77 -19.12 25.96 -11.21
N ARG A 78 -18.26 26.79 -10.58
CA ARG A 78 -17.70 28.02 -11.16
C ARG A 78 -16.43 27.78 -11.99
N GLY A 79 -16.07 26.53 -12.27
CA GLY A 79 -14.85 26.16 -12.99
C GLY A 79 -13.55 26.33 -12.19
N ARG A 80 -13.63 26.61 -10.88
CA ARG A 80 -12.43 26.67 -10.03
C ARG A 80 -12.00 25.27 -9.65
N VAL A 81 -10.86 24.85 -10.18
CA VAL A 81 -10.16 23.61 -9.84
C VAL A 81 -9.14 23.89 -8.73
N ALA A 82 -9.08 23.01 -7.74
CA ALA A 82 -8.03 22.99 -6.74
C ALA A 82 -7.58 21.55 -6.49
N ALA A 83 -6.34 21.24 -6.84
CA ALA A 83 -5.69 19.98 -6.54
C ALA A 83 -4.63 20.17 -5.44
N ASN A 84 -4.56 19.23 -4.51
CA ASN A 84 -3.50 19.20 -3.50
C ASN A 84 -3.23 17.77 -3.02
N ILE A 85 -1.99 17.49 -2.59
CA ILE A 85 -1.66 16.23 -1.92
C ILE A 85 -2.26 16.28 -0.52
N THR A 86 -3.22 15.39 -0.25
CA THR A 86 -3.99 15.40 1.02
C THR A 86 -3.63 14.25 1.93
N ASN A 87 -3.13 13.15 1.39
CA ASN A 87 -2.83 11.96 2.18
C ASN A 87 -1.63 11.20 1.60
N VAL A 88 -0.93 10.45 2.45
CA VAL A 88 0.14 9.54 2.05
C VAL A 88 -0.07 8.24 2.82
N ILE A 89 -0.23 7.14 2.09
CA ILE A 89 -0.38 5.81 2.70
C ILE A 89 0.76 4.90 2.29
N GLU A 90 1.12 3.97 3.17
CA GLU A 90 2.04 2.89 2.85
C GLU A 90 1.21 1.65 2.55
N ALA A 91 1.16 1.26 1.27
CA ALA A 91 0.40 0.09 0.82
C ALA A 91 1.25 -0.74 -0.14
N VAL A 92 0.81 -1.95 -0.45
CA VAL A 92 1.53 -2.84 -1.38
C VAL A 92 0.93 -2.77 -2.78
N CYS A 93 -0.39 -2.64 -2.86
CA CYS A 93 -1.11 -2.35 -4.09
C CYS A 93 -1.57 -0.90 -4.05
N GLN A 94 -1.63 -0.27 -5.23
CA GLN A 94 -2.19 1.06 -5.37
C GLN A 94 -3.64 1.03 -4.87
N PRO A 95 -3.99 1.87 -3.88
CA PRO A 95 -5.36 1.99 -3.41
C PRO A 95 -6.27 2.46 -4.57
N GLU A 96 -7.54 2.05 -4.51
CA GLU A 96 -8.53 2.44 -5.51
C GLU A 96 -8.76 3.95 -5.48
N ASN A 97 -8.87 4.55 -6.67
CA ASN A 97 -9.29 5.93 -6.78
C ASN A 97 -10.76 6.05 -6.37
N SER A 98 -11.11 7.20 -5.80
CA SER A 98 -12.50 7.47 -5.43
C SER A 98 -12.91 8.83 -5.97
N SER A 99 -14.18 8.94 -6.33
CA SER A 99 -14.78 10.20 -6.73
C SER A 99 -16.10 10.38 -6.01
N THR A 100 -16.32 11.61 -5.54
CA THR A 100 -17.54 12.00 -4.83
C THR A 100 -18.05 13.28 -5.45
N SER A 101 -19.18 13.19 -6.15
CA SER A 101 -19.90 14.33 -6.70
C SER A 101 -20.93 14.82 -5.69
N THR A 102 -20.89 16.12 -5.40
CA THR A 102 -21.87 16.80 -4.55
C THR A 102 -22.58 17.88 -5.35
N SER A 103 -23.70 18.40 -4.84
CA SER A 103 -24.50 19.42 -5.53
C SER A 103 -23.78 20.75 -5.81
N ARG A 104 -22.55 20.95 -5.34
CA ARG A 104 -21.77 22.19 -5.50
C ARG A 104 -20.33 21.97 -6.00
N ARG A 105 -19.85 20.73 -5.95
CA ARG A 105 -18.45 20.35 -6.14
C ARG A 105 -18.31 18.89 -6.52
N ASP A 106 -17.36 18.61 -7.39
CA ASP A 106 -16.85 17.27 -7.63
C ASP A 106 -15.50 17.12 -6.95
N ILE A 107 -15.33 16.05 -6.18
CA ILE A 107 -14.12 15.73 -5.46
C ILE A 107 -13.58 14.41 -6.02
N TYR A 108 -12.33 14.41 -6.45
CA TYR A 108 -11.62 13.26 -6.98
C TYR A 108 -10.41 12.98 -6.09
N ASN A 109 -10.21 11.72 -5.75
CA ASN A 109 -9.11 11.21 -4.95
C ASN A 109 -8.32 10.24 -5.81
N ASP A 110 -7.24 10.74 -6.39
CA ASP A 110 -6.35 9.99 -7.27
C ASP A 110 -5.10 9.60 -6.50
N TRP A 111 -4.73 8.32 -6.56
CA TRP A 111 -3.57 7.78 -5.86
C TRP A 111 -2.42 7.54 -6.81
N PHE A 112 -1.24 8.01 -6.45
CA PHE A 112 -0.03 7.90 -7.28
C PHE A 112 1.05 7.10 -6.58
N PRO A 113 1.82 6.27 -7.30
CA PRO A 113 2.92 5.47 -6.75
C PRO A 113 4.23 6.25 -6.59
N SER A 114 4.27 7.53 -6.99
CA SER A 114 5.44 8.42 -6.89
C SER A 114 5.03 9.83 -6.45
N GLN A 115 5.84 10.46 -5.60
CA GLN A 115 5.63 11.84 -5.16
C GLN A 115 5.69 12.80 -6.35
N GLU A 116 6.66 12.61 -7.25
CA GLU A 116 6.89 13.49 -8.39
C GLU A 116 5.71 13.47 -9.37
N GLU A 117 5.10 12.29 -9.57
CA GLU A 117 3.88 12.16 -10.38
C GLU A 117 2.69 12.89 -9.74
N ALA A 118 2.53 12.76 -8.41
CA ALA A 118 1.48 13.45 -7.68
C ALA A 118 1.64 14.97 -7.73
N GLU A 119 2.87 15.47 -7.56
CA GLU A 119 3.18 16.91 -7.63
C GLU A 119 2.96 17.47 -9.02
N LYS A 120 3.39 16.74 -10.06
CA LYS A 120 3.15 17.12 -11.45
C LYS A 120 1.66 17.22 -11.75
N PHE A 121 0.86 16.26 -11.31
CA PHE A 121 -0.59 16.29 -11.48
C PHE A 121 -1.24 17.49 -10.77
N VAL A 122 -0.76 17.83 -9.57
CA VAL A 122 -1.21 19.04 -8.85
C VAL A 122 -0.86 20.32 -9.61
N GLU A 123 0.33 20.39 -10.22
CA GLU A 123 0.75 21.53 -11.02
C GLU A 123 -0.07 21.68 -12.30
N GLU A 124 -0.30 20.58 -13.03
CA GLU A 124 -1.17 20.56 -14.21
C GLU A 124 -2.59 21.04 -13.89
N ALA A 125 -3.16 20.57 -12.77
CA ALA A 125 -4.49 20.99 -12.33
C ALA A 125 -4.55 22.45 -11.84
N ARG A 126 -3.41 23.07 -11.48
CA ARG A 126 -3.33 24.51 -11.15
C ARG A 126 -3.20 25.40 -12.39
N GLN A 127 -2.68 24.85 -13.50
CA GLN A 127 -2.49 25.58 -14.75
C GLN A 127 -3.72 25.53 -15.68
N ALA A 128 -4.70 24.67 -15.37
CA ALA A 128 -5.97 24.52 -16.08
C ALA A 128 -7.01 25.58 -15.68
#